data_AF-A0A7G5LPH7-F1
#
_entry.id   AF-A0A7G5LPH7-F1
#
_cell.length_a   1.000
_cell.length_b   1.000
_cell.length_c   1.000
_cell.angle_alpha   90.00
_cell.angle_beta   90.00
_cell.angle_gamma   90.00
#
_symmetry.space_group_name_H-M   'P 1'
#
loop_
_entity.id
_entity.type
_entity.pdbx_description
1 polymer ?
#
loop_
_entity_poly.entity_id
_entity_poly.type
_entity_poly.pdbx_seq_one_letter_code
_entity_poly.pdbx_strand_id
1 'polypeptide(L)'
;MSQQNAKRIIAARLIQDPSMSDAEYYHQRQIKSGPNVGKVMVQFNLVEYIGGLARLEGVSELQIMAAAKYRNAYERAQIGGARAVDYEAVKVDTSGPREDVLTLSVADALETYRRAAQFLGLTRSSHIERVVCHDQPLTSRGMGARERSRAKEELLATLEDLAAHFKLKMVAKIAQQN
;
A
#
# COMPACT_ATOMS: atom_id res chain seq x y z
N MET A 1 5.07 -24.61 18.08
CA MET A 1 5.11 -23.95 16.74
C MET A 1 5.93 -22.68 16.89
N SER A 2 7.22 -22.76 16.55
CA SER A 2 8.16 -21.65 16.74
C SER A 2 7.88 -20.57 15.70
N GLN A 3 7.42 -19.40 16.17
CA GLN A 3 7.36 -18.19 15.37
C GLN A 3 8.79 -17.83 14.97
N GLN A 4 9.18 -18.21 13.75
CA GLN A 4 10.45 -17.80 13.18
C GLN A 4 10.43 -16.28 13.08
N ASN A 5 11.40 -15.67 13.75
CA ASN A 5 11.71 -14.26 13.78
C ASN A 5 11.63 -13.67 12.35
N ALA A 6 10.47 -13.12 11.98
CA ALA A 6 10.27 -12.51 10.68
C ALA A 6 11.23 -11.32 10.63
N LYS A 7 12.34 -11.48 9.91
CA LYS A 7 13.39 -10.48 9.78
C LYS A 7 12.74 -9.16 9.37
N ARG A 8 12.63 -8.23 10.33
CA ARG A 8 12.02 -6.91 10.09
C ARG A 8 12.90 -6.17 9.09
N ILE A 9 12.35 -5.86 7.93
CA ILE A 9 13.04 -5.08 6.90
C ILE A 9 12.63 -3.62 7.16
N ILE A 10 13.48 -2.88 7.87
CA ILE A 10 13.19 -1.51 8.30
C ILE A 10 13.70 -0.53 7.24
N ALA A 11 12.84 0.38 6.79
CA ALA A 11 13.23 1.51 5.95
C ALA A 11 12.79 2.82 6.59
N ALA A 12 13.52 3.91 6.34
CA ALA A 12 13.15 5.24 6.80
C ALA A 12 12.47 6.03 5.67
N ARG A 13 11.30 6.65 5.93
CA ARG A 13 10.57 7.44 4.94
C ARG A 13 9.86 8.62 5.57
N LEU A 14 9.72 9.69 4.78
CA LEU A 14 8.95 10.88 5.14
C LEU A 14 7.46 10.57 5.04
N ILE A 15 6.77 10.57 6.18
CA ILE A 15 5.30 10.45 6.25
C ILE A 15 4.71 11.73 6.82
N GLN A 16 3.43 11.98 6.56
CA GLN A 16 2.70 13.05 7.23
C GLN A 16 2.76 12.80 8.74
N ASP A 17 3.12 13.84 9.49
CA ASP A 17 3.25 13.74 10.94
C ASP A 17 1.89 13.45 11.57
N PRO A 18 1.70 12.30 12.23
CA PRO A 18 0.40 11.92 12.81
C PRO A 18 0.05 12.75 14.06
N SER A 19 1.04 13.38 14.69
CA SER A 19 0.83 14.30 15.81
C SER A 19 0.48 15.74 15.38
N MET A 20 0.64 16.07 14.10
CA MET A 20 0.44 17.43 13.62
C MET A 20 -1.04 17.72 13.40
N SER A 21 -1.51 18.83 13.97
CA SER A 21 -2.85 19.35 13.70
C SER A 21 -2.91 20.05 12.34
N ASP A 22 -4.10 20.14 11.74
CA ASP A 22 -4.31 20.85 10.47
C ASP A 22 -3.89 22.33 10.57
N ALA A 23 -4.19 22.99 11.69
CA ALA A 23 -3.81 24.38 11.93
C ALA A 23 -2.29 24.55 11.91
N GLU A 24 -1.57 23.63 12.55
CA GLU A 24 -0.11 23.63 12.57
C GLU A 24 0.49 23.31 11.21
N TYR A 25 -0.13 22.41 10.45
CA TYR A 25 0.25 22.14 9.07
C TYR A 25 0.14 23.40 8.19
N TYR A 26 -1.00 24.11 8.23
CA TYR A 26 -1.20 25.32 7.44
C TYR A 26 -0.25 26.45 7.88
N HIS A 27 0.01 26.58 9.18
CA HIS A 27 0.99 27.52 9.69
C HIS A 27 2.41 27.22 9.16
N GLN A 28 2.83 25.95 9.20
CA GLN A 28 4.11 25.53 8.63
C GLN A 28 4.17 25.73 7.12
N ARG A 29 3.05 25.55 6.40
CA ARG A 29 2.95 25.78 4.95
C ARG A 29 3.12 27.25 4.56
N GLN A 30 2.76 28.17 5.45
CA GLN A 30 2.98 29.61 5.24
C GLN A 30 4.45 30.00 5.43
N ILE A 31 5.19 29.30 6.30
CA ILE A 31 6.58 29.65 6.65
C ILE A 31 7.60 28.85 5.84
N LYS A 32 7.28 27.59 5.53
CA LYS A 32 8.17 26.64 4.86
C LYS A 32 7.59 26.27 3.50
N SER A 33 8.42 26.36 2.47
CA SER A 33 8.07 25.95 1.11
C SER A 33 8.67 24.57 0.81
N GLY A 34 7.90 23.72 0.11
CA GLY A 34 8.40 22.44 -0.40
C GLY A 34 7.45 21.25 -0.16
N PRO A 35 7.77 20.08 -0.75
CA PRO A 35 6.91 18.90 -0.69
C PRO A 35 6.94 18.16 0.66
N ASN A 36 7.78 18.62 1.61
CA ASN A 36 8.05 17.94 2.89
C ASN A 36 7.48 18.67 4.11
N VAL A 37 6.71 19.74 3.90
CA VAL A 37 6.04 20.45 4.99
C VAL A 37 5.10 19.49 5.72
N GLY A 38 5.19 19.49 7.05
CA GLY A 38 4.38 18.62 7.90
C GLY A 38 4.73 17.13 7.84
N LYS A 39 5.92 16.78 7.32
CA LYS A 39 6.37 15.39 7.28
C LYS A 39 7.50 15.12 8.26
N VAL A 40 7.48 13.93 8.86
CA VAL A 40 8.53 13.41 9.75
C VAL A 40 9.14 12.15 9.18
N MET A 41 10.42 11.94 9.46
CA MET A 41 11.12 10.70 9.10
C MET A 41 10.74 9.61 10.10
N VAL A 42 10.13 8.54 9.61
CA VAL A 42 9.73 7.39 10.42
C VAL A 42 10.34 6.12 9.86
N GLN A 43 10.76 5.24 10.78
CA GLN A 43 11.16 3.88 10.47
C GLN A 43 9.90 3.00 10.38
N PHE A 44 9.67 2.38 9.23
CA PHE A 44 8.51 1.52 8.99
C PHE A 44 8.95 0.12 8.55
N ASN A 45 8.17 -0.88 8.94
CA ASN A 45 8.39 -2.27 8.55
C ASN A 45 7.91 -2.48 7.11
N LEU A 46 8.83 -2.71 6.18
CA LEU A 46 8.50 -2.93 4.77
C LEU A 46 7.69 -4.20 4.53
N VAL A 47 7.85 -5.24 5.37
CA VAL A 47 7.07 -6.47 5.23
C VAL A 47 5.58 -6.22 5.52
N GLU A 48 5.29 -5.39 6.52
CA GLU A 48 3.91 -4.96 6.80
C GLU A 48 3.37 -4.03 5.71
N TYR A 49 4.24 -3.23 5.10
CA TYR A 49 3.83 -2.24 4.11
C TYR A 49 3.60 -2.83 2.70
N ILE A 50 4.45 -3.75 2.25
CA ILE A 50 4.45 -4.31 0.87
C ILE A 50 4.59 -5.84 0.80
N GLY A 51 4.53 -6.54 1.94
CA GLY A 51 4.51 -8.00 1.99
C GLY A 51 5.80 -8.63 1.48
N GLY A 52 5.65 -9.67 0.66
CA GLY A 52 6.75 -10.46 0.11
C GLY A 52 7.66 -9.68 -0.84
N LEU A 53 7.17 -8.56 -1.39
CA LEU A 53 7.97 -7.65 -2.21
C LEU A 53 9.16 -7.06 -1.43
N ALA A 54 9.03 -6.90 -0.10
CA ALA A 54 10.10 -6.37 0.74
C ALA A 54 11.38 -7.22 0.71
N ARG A 55 11.28 -8.50 0.33
CA ARG A 55 12.40 -9.45 0.27
C ARG A 55 13.11 -9.43 -1.10
N LEU A 56 12.58 -8.70 -2.08
CA LEU A 56 13.16 -8.60 -3.41
C LEU A 56 14.12 -7.41 -3.50
N GLU A 57 15.27 -7.63 -4.13
CA GLU A 57 16.23 -6.56 -4.43
C GLU A 57 15.91 -5.88 -5.76
N GLY A 58 16.33 -4.62 -5.93
CA GLY A 58 16.16 -3.89 -7.19
C GLY A 58 14.75 -3.38 -7.46
N VAL A 59 13.90 -3.32 -6.43
CA VAL A 59 12.55 -2.75 -6.53
C VAL A 59 12.65 -1.23 -6.50
N SER A 60 12.04 -0.56 -7.48
CA SER A 60 12.03 0.90 -7.55
C SER A 60 11.04 1.51 -6.53
N GLU A 61 11.27 2.77 -6.14
CA GLU A 61 10.39 3.46 -5.20
C GLU A 61 8.95 3.58 -5.74
N LEU A 62 8.81 3.71 -7.06
CA LEU A 62 7.51 3.78 -7.73
C LEU A 62 6.75 2.44 -7.63
N GLN A 63 7.45 1.32 -7.84
CA GLN A 63 6.88 -0.03 -7.68
C GLN A 63 6.47 -0.29 -6.22
N ILE A 64 7.26 0.17 -5.25
CA ILE A 64 6.93 0.10 -3.81
C ILE A 64 5.64 0.88 -3.52
N MET A 65 5.49 2.10 -4.08
CA MET A 65 4.27 2.90 -3.91
C MET A 65 3.05 2.24 -4.55
N ALA A 66 3.21 1.63 -5.73
CA ALA A 66 2.15 0.90 -6.40
C ALA A 66 1.69 -0.32 -5.60
N ALA A 67 2.65 -1.12 -5.09
CA ALA A 67 2.37 -2.27 -4.25
C ALA A 67 1.63 -1.87 -2.97
N ALA A 68 2.08 -0.81 -2.28
CA ALA A 68 1.44 -0.33 -1.08
C ALA A 68 0.01 0.18 -1.33
N LYS A 69 -0.20 0.94 -2.41
CA LYS A 69 -1.54 1.43 -2.79
C LYS A 69 -2.48 0.26 -3.14
N TYR A 70 -1.99 -0.73 -3.86
CA TYR A 70 -2.74 -1.94 -4.18
C TYR A 70 -3.12 -2.73 -2.91
N ARG A 71 -2.16 -2.97 -2.01
CA ARG A 71 -2.39 -3.66 -0.74
C ARG A 71 -3.40 -2.93 0.14
N ASN A 72 -3.28 -1.61 0.27
CA ASN A 72 -4.21 -0.81 1.05
C ASN A 72 -5.63 -0.87 0.49
N ALA A 73 -5.78 -0.81 -0.85
CA ALA A 73 -7.08 -0.97 -1.50
C ALA A 73 -7.65 -2.38 -1.25
N TYR A 74 -6.82 -3.42 -1.35
CA TYR A 74 -7.21 -4.80 -1.04
C TYR A 74 -7.69 -4.94 0.41
N GLU A 75 -6.88 -4.54 1.39
CA GLU A 75 -7.19 -4.66 2.82
C GLU A 75 -8.48 -3.91 3.17
N ARG A 76 -8.65 -2.67 2.67
CA ARG A 76 -9.87 -1.89 2.87
C ARG A 76 -11.09 -2.50 2.19
N ALA A 77 -10.93 -3.08 1.00
CA ALA A 77 -12.01 -3.79 0.33
C ALA A 77 -12.46 -5.04 1.10
N GLN A 78 -11.55 -5.74 1.79
CA GLN A 78 -11.89 -6.90 2.63
C GLN A 78 -12.69 -6.53 3.88
N ILE A 79 -12.45 -5.35 4.45
CA ILE A 79 -13.22 -4.84 5.59
C ILE A 79 -14.71 -4.69 5.20
N GLY A 80 -15.00 -4.16 4.01
CA GLY A 80 -16.37 -3.98 3.52
C GLY A 80 -17.02 -5.19 2.85
N GLY A 81 -16.23 -6.12 2.32
CA GLY A 81 -16.73 -7.15 1.40
C GLY A 81 -17.22 -8.45 2.06
N ALA A 82 -16.71 -8.81 3.24
CA ALA A 82 -16.97 -10.15 3.79
C ALA A 82 -16.89 -10.33 5.32
N ARG A 83 -16.48 -9.32 6.12
CA ARG A 83 -16.21 -9.54 7.55
C ARG A 83 -16.64 -8.45 8.54
N ALA A 84 -17.18 -7.32 8.11
CA ALA A 84 -17.52 -6.22 9.03
C ALA A 84 -18.90 -5.59 8.80
N VAL A 85 -19.83 -6.29 8.15
CA VAL A 85 -21.24 -5.88 8.17
C VAL A 85 -21.99 -6.87 9.05
N ASP A 86 -22.01 -6.55 10.33
CA ASP A 86 -22.93 -7.18 11.26
C ASP A 86 -24.32 -6.61 10.97
N TYR A 87 -25.11 -7.30 10.14
CA TYR A 87 -26.46 -6.88 9.79
C TYR A 87 -27.42 -6.96 11.01
N GLU A 88 -26.98 -7.54 12.13
CA GLU A 88 -27.72 -7.58 13.40
C GLU A 88 -27.37 -6.42 14.34
N ALA A 89 -26.46 -5.51 13.95
CA ALA A 89 -26.15 -4.33 14.75
C ALA A 89 -27.42 -3.46 14.90
N VAL A 90 -28.00 -3.50 16.10
CA VAL A 90 -29.15 -2.69 16.50
C VAL A 90 -28.85 -1.22 16.22
N LYS A 91 -29.56 -0.63 15.24
CA LYS A 91 -29.56 0.83 15.01
C LYS A 91 -30.13 1.50 16.25
N VAL A 92 -29.26 2.01 17.12
CA VAL A 92 -29.67 2.84 18.26
C VAL A 92 -29.86 4.26 17.73
N ASP A 93 -31.07 4.78 17.96
CA ASP A 93 -31.51 6.11 17.56
C ASP A 93 -30.64 7.18 18.26
N THR A 94 -29.55 7.60 17.62
CA THR A 94 -28.78 8.78 18.01
C THR A 94 -28.81 9.77 16.85
N SER A 95 -29.78 10.67 16.94
CA SER A 95 -29.90 11.98 16.28
C SER A 95 -28.59 12.53 15.66
N GLY A 96 -28.60 12.67 14.33
CA GLY A 96 -27.64 13.46 13.53
C GLY A 96 -27.15 12.71 12.28
N PRO A 97 -27.08 13.34 11.09
CA PRO A 97 -26.63 12.67 9.87
C PRO A 97 -25.11 12.42 9.93
N ARG A 98 -24.73 11.30 10.54
CA ARG A 98 -23.42 10.66 10.40
C ARG A 98 -23.55 9.30 9.69
N GLU A 99 -24.63 9.10 8.93
CA GLU A 99 -24.63 8.05 7.92
C GLU A 99 -23.65 8.45 6.80
N ASP A 100 -22.78 7.50 6.46
CA ASP A 100 -22.05 7.34 5.20
C ASP A 100 -20.58 7.77 5.01
N VAL A 101 -19.85 8.30 5.99
CA VAL A 101 -18.39 8.53 5.76
C VAL A 101 -17.62 7.20 5.65
N LEU A 102 -17.98 6.20 6.47
CA LEU A 102 -17.31 4.90 6.48
C LEU A 102 -17.72 4.02 5.30
N THR A 103 -18.99 4.06 4.87
CA THR A 103 -19.49 3.28 3.73
C THR A 103 -18.97 3.83 2.40
N LEU A 104 -18.91 5.15 2.22
CA LEU A 104 -18.35 5.79 1.03
C LEU A 104 -16.86 5.47 0.85
N SER A 105 -16.05 5.61 1.91
CA SER A 105 -14.62 5.30 1.85
C SER A 105 -14.32 3.83 1.53
N VAL A 106 -15.22 2.92 1.91
CA VAL A 106 -15.08 1.48 1.66
C VAL A 106 -15.53 1.14 0.23
N ALA A 107 -16.61 1.76 -0.25
CA ALA A 107 -17.06 1.63 -1.63
C ALA A 107 -15.97 2.08 -2.63
N ASP A 108 -15.31 3.21 -2.35
CA ASP A 108 -14.20 3.73 -3.15
C ASP A 108 -12.99 2.77 -3.18
N ALA A 109 -12.65 2.16 -2.03
CA ALA A 109 -11.54 1.22 -1.94
C ALA A 109 -11.83 -0.08 -2.71
N LEU A 110 -13.05 -0.60 -2.61
CA LEU A 110 -13.51 -1.78 -3.31
C LEU A 110 -13.58 -1.55 -4.82
N GLU A 111 -14.04 -0.37 -5.26
CA GLU A 111 -13.98 0.02 -6.66
C GLU A 111 -12.54 0.16 -7.15
N THR A 112 -11.67 0.79 -6.37
CA THR A 112 -10.25 0.94 -6.71
C THR A 112 -9.57 -0.42 -6.86
N TYR A 113 -9.80 -1.36 -5.94
CA TYR A 113 -9.27 -2.71 -6.04
C TYR A 113 -9.84 -3.46 -7.25
N ARG A 114 -11.15 -3.41 -7.49
CA ARG A 114 -11.78 -4.05 -8.66
C ARG A 114 -11.22 -3.53 -9.97
N ARG A 115 -11.08 -2.21 -10.13
CA ARG A 115 -10.51 -1.58 -11.33
C ARG A 115 -9.05 -2.00 -11.53
N ALA A 116 -8.26 -2.06 -10.47
CA ALA A 116 -6.87 -2.52 -10.54
C ALA A 116 -6.79 -4.01 -10.91
N ALA A 117 -7.62 -4.87 -10.33
CA ALA A 117 -7.67 -6.29 -10.66
C ALA A 117 -8.13 -6.54 -12.11
N GLN A 118 -9.13 -5.79 -12.58
CA GLN A 118 -9.60 -5.84 -13.98
C GLN A 118 -8.52 -5.38 -14.96
N PHE A 119 -7.83 -4.29 -14.65
CA PHE A 119 -6.73 -3.76 -15.47
C PHE A 119 -5.59 -4.78 -15.63
N LEU A 120 -5.24 -5.49 -14.56
CA LEU A 120 -4.19 -6.50 -14.57
C LEU A 120 -4.60 -7.82 -15.25
N GLY A 121 -5.89 -8.14 -15.24
CA GLY A 121 -6.38 -9.46 -15.61
C GLY A 121 -6.07 -10.52 -14.55
N LEU A 122 -6.68 -11.70 -14.71
CA LEU A 122 -6.73 -12.74 -13.68
C LEU A 122 -5.34 -13.23 -13.22
N THR A 123 -4.44 -13.50 -14.17
CA THR A 123 -3.13 -14.09 -13.85
C THR A 123 -2.23 -13.11 -13.10
N ARG A 124 -2.09 -11.88 -13.60
CA ARG A 124 -1.21 -10.87 -12.98
C ARG A 124 -1.74 -10.38 -11.64
N SER A 125 -3.06 -10.22 -11.51
CA SER A 125 -3.69 -9.88 -10.23
C SER A 125 -3.50 -10.97 -9.18
N SER A 126 -3.74 -12.24 -9.53
CA SER A 126 -3.47 -13.38 -8.64
C SER A 126 -2.01 -13.42 -8.19
N HIS A 127 -1.09 -13.15 -9.11
CA HIS A 127 0.34 -13.16 -8.82
C HIS A 127 0.74 -12.03 -7.84
N ILE A 128 0.27 -10.79 -8.09
CA ILE A 128 0.51 -9.66 -7.19
C ILE A 128 -0.12 -9.90 -5.82
N GLU A 129 -1.36 -10.39 -5.76
CA GLU A 129 -2.06 -10.60 -4.49
C GLU A 129 -1.30 -11.61 -3.61
N ARG A 130 -0.81 -12.71 -4.19
CA ARG A 130 -0.03 -13.71 -3.47
C ARG A 130 1.24 -13.10 -2.85
N VAL A 131 1.97 -12.30 -3.61
CA VAL A 131 3.24 -11.74 -3.14
C VAL A 131 3.04 -10.56 -2.19
N VAL A 132 2.18 -9.60 -2.56
CA VAL A 132 2.05 -8.31 -1.87
C VAL A 132 1.07 -8.40 -0.70
N CYS A 133 -0.07 -9.10 -0.87
CA CYS A 133 -1.12 -9.16 0.16
C CYS A 133 -0.97 -10.37 1.08
N HIS A 134 -0.63 -11.55 0.52
CA HIS A 134 -0.53 -12.81 1.29
C HIS A 134 0.89 -13.14 1.78
N ASP A 135 1.87 -12.25 1.53
CA ASP A 135 3.28 -12.42 1.90
C ASP A 135 3.91 -13.75 1.40
N GLN A 136 3.36 -14.32 0.33
CA GLN A 136 3.87 -15.57 -0.25
C GLN A 136 5.15 -15.31 -1.03
N PRO A 137 6.11 -16.25 -1.01
CA PRO A 137 7.30 -16.13 -1.83
C PRO A 137 6.93 -16.18 -3.31
N LEU A 138 7.57 -15.31 -4.10
CA LEU A 138 7.45 -15.29 -5.56
C LEU A 138 7.90 -16.61 -6.21
N THR A 139 8.78 -17.35 -5.54
CA THR A 139 9.46 -18.52 -6.10
C THR A 139 9.16 -19.77 -5.28
N SER A 140 9.02 -20.91 -5.94
CA SER A 140 8.85 -22.22 -5.32
C SER A 140 10.17 -22.99 -5.27
N ARG A 141 10.25 -23.99 -4.40
CA ARG A 141 11.39 -24.93 -4.37
C ARG A 141 11.44 -25.69 -5.72
N GLY A 142 12.61 -25.71 -6.35
CA GLY A 142 12.83 -26.37 -7.64
C GLY A 142 12.81 -25.43 -8.85
N MET A 143 12.42 -24.16 -8.69
CA MET A 143 12.41 -23.20 -9.79
C MET A 143 13.84 -22.86 -10.26
N GLY A 144 14.09 -22.95 -11.57
CA GLY A 144 15.38 -22.64 -12.17
C GLY A 144 15.75 -21.16 -12.02
N ALA A 145 17.05 -20.83 -12.03
CA ALA A 145 17.49 -19.44 -11.86
C ALA A 145 16.89 -18.49 -12.92
N ARG A 146 16.78 -18.95 -14.18
CA ARG A 146 16.16 -18.18 -15.28
C ARG A 146 14.67 -17.93 -15.05
N GLU A 147 13.95 -18.93 -14.57
CA GLU A 147 12.51 -18.82 -14.28
C GLU A 147 12.26 -17.85 -13.13
N ARG A 148 13.13 -17.87 -12.09
CA ARG A 148 13.07 -16.91 -10.99
C ARG A 148 13.29 -15.48 -11.46
N SER A 149 14.30 -15.25 -12.31
CA SER A 149 14.55 -13.93 -12.89
C SER A 149 13.36 -13.46 -13.73
N ARG A 150 12.81 -14.33 -14.58
CA ARG A 150 11.63 -14.00 -15.40
C ARG A 150 10.40 -13.67 -14.54
N ALA A 151 10.11 -14.46 -13.51
CA ALA A 151 8.99 -14.22 -12.61
C ALA A 151 9.16 -12.88 -11.87
N LYS A 152 10.40 -12.54 -11.49
CA LYS A 152 10.74 -11.25 -10.89
C LYS A 152 10.51 -10.11 -11.86
N GLU A 153 11.05 -10.19 -13.08
CA GLU A 153 10.87 -9.18 -14.12
C GLU A 153 9.39 -8.95 -14.43
N GLU A 154 8.61 -10.03 -14.54
CA GLU A 154 7.16 -9.95 -14.78
C GLU A 154 6.42 -9.27 -13.63
N LEU A 155 6.78 -9.59 -12.37
CA LEU A 155 6.20 -8.92 -11.21
C LEU A 155 6.53 -7.42 -11.20
N LEU A 156 7.79 -7.06 -11.46
CA LEU A 156 8.22 -5.66 -11.47
C LEU A 156 7.55 -4.87 -12.60
N ALA A 157 7.45 -5.43 -13.80
CA ALA A 157 6.72 -4.84 -14.92
C ALA A 157 5.24 -4.65 -14.59
N THR A 158 4.61 -5.62 -13.93
CA THR A 158 3.21 -5.51 -13.49
C THR A 158 3.03 -4.38 -12.47
N LEU A 159 4.00 -4.18 -11.56
CA LEU A 159 3.98 -3.08 -10.60
C LEU A 159 4.19 -1.71 -11.28
N GLU A 160 4.95 -1.65 -12.36
CA GLU A 160 5.08 -0.44 -13.18
C GLU A 160 3.77 -0.10 -13.91
N ASP A 161 3.13 -1.10 -14.51
CA ASP A 161 1.80 -0.95 -15.11
C ASP A 161 0.79 -0.44 -14.08
N LEU A 162 0.80 -0.98 -12.86
CA LEU A 162 -0.03 -0.49 -11.76
C LEU A 162 0.32 0.94 -11.36
N ALA A 163 1.60 1.30 -11.32
CA ALA A 163 2.01 2.66 -11.00
C ALA A 163 1.45 3.67 -12.01
N ALA A 164 1.50 3.31 -13.30
CA ALA A 164 0.89 4.10 -14.37
C ALA A 164 -0.63 4.18 -14.23
N HIS A 165 -1.30 3.05 -13.96
CA HIS A 165 -2.75 2.99 -13.73
C HIS A 165 -3.18 3.89 -12.56
N PHE A 166 -2.42 3.88 -11.46
CA PHE A 166 -2.66 4.72 -10.30
C PHE A 166 -2.17 6.15 -10.44
N LYS A 167 -1.56 6.51 -11.58
CA LYS A 167 -0.98 7.83 -11.88
C LYS A 167 0.02 8.29 -10.82
N LEU A 168 0.81 7.35 -10.30
CA LEU A 168 1.83 7.64 -9.29
C LEU A 168 2.99 8.38 -9.94
N LYS A 169 3.53 9.36 -9.23
CA LYS A 169 4.72 10.11 -9.63
C LYS A 169 5.78 9.96 -8.55
N MET A 170 7.04 9.80 -8.97
CA MET A 170 8.14 9.94 -8.02
C MET A 170 8.17 11.37 -7.51
N VAL A 171 8.15 11.52 -6.18
CA VAL A 171 8.53 12.78 -5.56
C VAL A 171 10.05 12.83 -5.66
N ALA A 172 10.57 13.78 -6.46
CA ALA A 172 12.02 13.94 -6.58
C ALA A 172 12.62 14.11 -5.18
N LYS A 173 13.57 13.24 -4.81
CA LYS A 173 14.46 13.49 -3.68
C LYS A 173 15.26 14.72 -4.03
N ILE A 174 14.85 15.89 -3.51
CA ILE A 174 15.78 17.01 -3.40
C ILE A 174 16.84 16.52 -2.43
N ALA A 175 18.04 16.31 -2.95
CA ALA A 175 19.20 15.93 -2.18
C ALA A 175 19.28 16.86 -0.96
N GLN A 176 19.29 16.27 0.22
CA GLN A 176 19.80 16.94 1.40
C GLN A 176 21.29 17.21 1.11
N GLN A 177 21.59 18.38 0.57
CA GLN A 177 22.93 18.95 0.60
C GLN A 177 22.91 20.00 1.71
N ASN A 178 23.57 19.61 2.81
CA ASN A 178 24.19 20.40 3.88
C ASN A 178 23.42 21.60 4.45
#